data_AF-A0A660QX50-F1
#
_entry.id   AF-A0A660QX50-F1
#
_cell.length_a   1.000
_cell.length_b   1.000
_cell.length_c   1.000
_cell.angle_alpha   90.00
_cell.angle_beta   90.00
_cell.angle_gamma   90.00
#
_symmetry.space_group_name_H-M   'P 1'
#
loop_
_entity.id
_entity.type
_entity.pdbx_description
1 polymer ?
#
loop_
_entity_poly.entity_id
_entity_poly.type
_entity_poly.pdbx_seq_one_letter_code
_entity_poly.pdbx_strand_id
1 'polypeptide(L)'
;KSKGEKVFIALDSDGFMMRDEVGGMPAYTIIKDELTKIIEGLGPTTLFNLAVFDHHSTTILFPRMVPATRENTSRVGKWLEPLNKVEAGMSDDAYGTKTLGSGGTASREDFAGGELHPVEWPNSARHWYSPSAMAMQQQADAVFVLTGWWGVMRHAKSEWKVWPDAKRRRWEEHVRMGKQMLADENKERRANGEAPKVIRDHHMLIREYFPEKYETLRQPEPEWYRYTARDFAKSLHLFRKEQTPRLPSKSGLTKKKKDTFSLNVIFFARVDDLDAQAWEIEQFGEMASLCKGKFRSIAGLEAIKNSVSGR
;
A
#
# COMPACT_ATOMS: atom_id res chain seq x y z
N LYS A 1 -3.35 8.89 -26.93
CA LYS A 1 -4.40 7.92 -27.33
C LYS A 1 -3.76 6.82 -28.19
N SER A 2 -3.18 5.79 -27.58
CA SER A 2 -2.83 4.54 -28.25
C SER A 2 -3.93 3.51 -27.95
N LYS A 3 -4.23 2.62 -28.90
CA LYS A 3 -5.06 1.44 -28.65
C LYS A 3 -4.30 0.51 -27.68
N GLY A 4 -4.95 0.06 -26.61
CA GLY A 4 -4.45 -1.05 -25.77
C GLY A 4 -3.50 -0.68 -24.64
N GLU A 5 -3.67 0.49 -24.01
CA GLU A 5 -2.96 0.82 -22.76
C GLU A 5 -3.36 -0.14 -21.63
N LYS A 6 -2.36 -0.72 -20.97
CA LYS A 6 -2.52 -1.59 -19.81
C LYS A 6 -2.24 -0.85 -18.52
N VAL A 7 -3.27 -0.62 -17.71
CA VAL A 7 -3.18 0.14 -16.47
C VAL A 7 -3.32 -0.78 -15.26
N PHE A 8 -2.40 -0.69 -14.32
CA PHE A 8 -2.51 -1.39 -13.03
C PHE A 8 -2.57 -0.37 -11.91
N ILE A 9 -3.48 -0.56 -10.98
CA ILE A 9 -3.63 0.32 -9.82
C ILE A 9 -3.43 -0.50 -8.56
N ALA A 10 -2.67 0.04 -7.61
CA ALA A 10 -2.41 -0.54 -6.29
C ALA A 10 -2.86 0.47 -5.24
N LEU A 11 -3.86 0.12 -4.43
CA LEU A 11 -4.38 0.94 -3.35
C LEU A 11 -3.94 0.36 -2.01
N ASP A 12 -3.18 1.14 -1.25
CA ASP A 12 -2.87 0.85 0.14
C ASP A 12 -4.14 0.96 0.98
N SER A 13 -4.35 0.00 1.87
CA SER A 13 -5.45 -0.07 2.85
C SER A 13 -4.94 -0.21 4.28
N ASP A 14 -3.62 -0.08 4.47
CA ASP A 14 -2.97 -0.16 5.77
C ASP A 14 -3.40 0.98 6.70
N GLY A 15 -3.26 0.76 8.01
CA GLY A 15 -3.57 1.75 9.03
C GLY A 15 -2.81 3.08 8.88
N PHE A 16 -1.65 3.11 8.20
CA PHE A 16 -0.98 4.39 7.89
C PHE A 16 -1.80 5.32 7.01
N MET A 17 -2.58 4.78 6.08
CA MET A 17 -3.44 5.58 5.21
C MET A 17 -4.62 6.22 5.97
N MET A 18 -4.92 5.74 7.17
CA MET A 18 -6.07 6.14 7.98
C MET A 18 -5.66 6.78 9.31
N ARG A 19 -4.41 7.22 9.42
CA ARG A 19 -3.99 8.05 10.56
C ARG A 19 -4.72 9.37 10.57
N ASP A 20 -4.99 9.90 11.74
CA ASP A 20 -5.62 11.21 11.90
C ASP A 20 -4.78 12.30 11.23
N GLU A 21 -3.45 12.20 11.26
CA GLU A 21 -2.55 13.17 10.62
C GLU A 21 -2.57 13.11 9.08
N VAL A 22 -3.05 12.03 8.47
CA VAL A 22 -3.37 11.96 7.03
C VAL A 22 -4.79 12.47 6.77
N GLY A 23 -5.68 12.36 7.77
CA GLY A 23 -7.09 12.74 7.69
C GLY A 23 -8.07 11.62 8.05
N GLY A 24 -7.58 10.53 8.65
CA GLY A 24 -8.39 9.44 9.18
C GLY A 24 -9.09 8.60 8.10
N MET A 25 -10.07 7.81 8.54
CA MET A 25 -11.00 7.12 7.63
C MET A 25 -11.77 8.05 6.66
N PRO A 26 -12.12 9.31 7.02
CA PRO A 26 -12.72 10.25 6.08
C PRO A 26 -11.85 10.55 4.85
N ALA A 27 -10.55 10.78 5.04
CA ALA A 27 -9.62 10.97 3.93
C ALA A 27 -9.56 9.72 3.05
N TYR A 28 -9.52 8.54 3.66
CA TYR A 28 -9.52 7.27 2.91
C TYR A 28 -10.76 7.10 2.03
N THR A 29 -11.93 7.46 2.55
CA THR A 29 -13.19 7.42 1.82
C THR A 29 -13.14 8.29 0.57
N ILE A 30 -12.62 9.52 0.68
CA ILE A 30 -12.45 10.43 -0.47
C ILE A 30 -11.52 9.82 -1.52
N ILE A 31 -10.38 9.26 -1.10
CA ILE A 31 -9.40 8.63 -2.01
C ILE A 31 -10.06 7.47 -2.78
N LYS A 32 -10.80 6.63 -2.07
CA LYS A 32 -11.48 5.45 -2.62
C LYS A 32 -12.58 5.82 -3.61
N ASP A 33 -13.40 6.81 -3.26
CA ASP A 33 -14.49 7.29 -4.12
C ASP A 33 -13.93 7.93 -5.39
N GLU A 34 -12.86 8.72 -5.26
CA GLU A 34 -12.19 9.31 -6.41
C GLU A 34 -11.54 8.27 -7.29
N LEU A 35 -10.89 7.25 -6.71
CA LEU A 35 -10.32 6.14 -7.46
C LEU A 35 -11.39 5.41 -8.28
N THR A 36 -12.56 5.16 -7.68
CA THR A 36 -13.68 4.51 -8.36
C THR A 36 -14.13 5.33 -9.58
N LYS A 37 -14.28 6.66 -9.42
CA LYS A 37 -14.62 7.57 -10.53
C LYS A 37 -13.57 7.58 -11.63
N ILE A 38 -12.27 7.58 -11.27
CA ILE A 38 -11.17 7.51 -12.25
C ILE A 38 -11.26 6.23 -13.07
N ILE A 39 -11.51 5.09 -12.42
CA ILE A 39 -11.61 3.79 -13.09
C ILE A 39 -12.85 3.73 -13.99
N GLU A 40 -13.99 4.28 -13.55
CA GLU A 40 -15.20 4.41 -14.37
C GLU A 40 -14.99 5.30 -15.61
N GLY A 41 -14.10 6.28 -15.54
CA GLY A 41 -13.73 7.16 -16.65
C GLY A 41 -12.72 6.56 -17.65
N LEU A 42 -12.18 5.36 -17.39
CA LEU A 42 -11.25 4.70 -18.32
C LEU A 42 -11.98 4.35 -19.64
N GLY A 43 -11.29 4.54 -20.77
CA GLY A 43 -11.83 4.18 -22.07
C GLY A 43 -12.04 2.66 -22.18
N PRO A 44 -13.10 2.17 -22.87
CA PRO A 44 -13.47 0.75 -22.87
C PRO A 44 -12.43 -0.18 -23.53
N THR A 45 -11.48 0.39 -24.28
CA THR A 45 -10.35 -0.34 -24.89
C THR A 45 -9.11 -0.41 -24.00
N THR A 46 -9.11 0.26 -22.85
CA THR A 46 -8.04 0.19 -21.84
C THR A 46 -8.18 -1.11 -21.08
N LEU A 47 -7.10 -1.88 -21.01
CA LEU A 47 -7.03 -3.05 -20.15
C LEU A 47 -6.58 -2.58 -18.77
N PHE A 48 -7.25 -3.04 -17.71
CA PHE A 48 -6.91 -2.63 -16.37
C PHE A 48 -7.02 -3.75 -15.34
N ASN A 49 -6.36 -3.55 -14.20
CA ASN A 49 -6.56 -4.33 -12.99
C ASN A 49 -6.33 -3.46 -11.75
N LEU A 50 -6.82 -3.92 -10.61
CA LEU A 50 -6.72 -3.26 -9.33
C LEU A 50 -6.29 -4.29 -8.27
N ALA A 51 -5.29 -3.92 -7.48
CA ALA A 51 -4.93 -4.60 -6.25
C ALA A 51 -5.14 -3.66 -5.05
N VAL A 52 -5.57 -4.24 -3.94
CA VAL A 52 -5.61 -3.59 -2.63
C VAL A 52 -4.65 -4.33 -1.73
N PHE A 53 -3.82 -3.61 -0.99
CA PHE A 53 -2.80 -4.20 -0.14
C PHE A 53 -2.77 -3.57 1.24
N ASP A 54 -2.21 -4.29 2.21
CA ASP A 54 -1.82 -3.80 3.52
C ASP A 54 -0.51 -4.50 3.94
N HIS A 55 -0.07 -4.34 5.19
CA HIS A 55 1.14 -5.01 5.69
C HIS A 55 1.06 -6.54 5.78
N HIS A 56 -0.12 -7.14 5.66
CA HIS A 56 -0.33 -8.58 5.75
C HIS A 56 -0.64 -9.25 4.41
N SER A 57 -1.30 -8.55 3.50
CA SER A 57 -1.77 -9.18 2.27
C SER A 57 -1.85 -8.23 1.09
N THR A 58 -1.89 -8.81 -0.10
CA THR A 58 -2.26 -8.13 -1.34
C THR A 58 -3.35 -8.94 -2.00
N THR A 59 -4.49 -8.32 -2.27
CA THR A 59 -5.63 -8.95 -2.95
C THR A 59 -5.84 -8.27 -4.30
N ILE A 60 -5.91 -9.06 -5.36
CA ILE A 60 -6.15 -8.57 -6.72
C ILE A 60 -7.58 -8.86 -7.17
N LEU A 61 -8.26 -7.89 -7.79
CA LEU A 61 -9.67 -8.07 -8.16
C LEU A 61 -9.85 -9.05 -9.34
N PHE A 62 -9.03 -8.92 -10.38
CA PHE A 62 -9.11 -9.77 -11.55
C PHE A 62 -7.88 -10.69 -11.65
N PRO A 63 -8.03 -11.96 -12.05
CA PRO A 63 -6.87 -12.86 -12.27
C PRO A 63 -5.93 -12.38 -13.37
N ARG A 64 -6.43 -11.57 -14.31
CA ARG A 64 -5.70 -10.94 -15.40
C ARG A 64 -6.35 -9.60 -15.72
N MET A 65 -5.62 -8.72 -16.41
CA MET A 65 -6.19 -7.45 -16.85
C MET A 65 -7.42 -7.65 -17.75
N VAL A 66 -8.45 -6.85 -17.50
CA VAL A 66 -9.73 -6.89 -18.21
C VAL A 66 -10.00 -5.54 -18.89
N PRO A 67 -10.78 -5.50 -19.99
CA PRO A 67 -11.18 -4.23 -20.57
C PRO A 67 -12.04 -3.42 -19.59
N ALA A 68 -11.89 -2.09 -19.60
CA ALA A 68 -12.68 -1.15 -18.81
C ALA A 68 -14.13 -1.00 -19.32
N THR A 69 -14.84 -2.12 -19.44
CA THR A 69 -16.27 -2.13 -19.72
C THR A 69 -17.04 -1.67 -18.49
N ARG A 70 -18.26 -1.16 -18.69
CA ARG A 70 -19.17 -0.77 -17.60
C ARG A 70 -19.38 -1.89 -16.56
N GLU A 71 -19.40 -3.14 -17.00
CA GLU A 71 -19.52 -4.30 -16.11
C GLU A 71 -18.28 -4.45 -15.22
N ASN A 72 -17.08 -4.40 -15.81
CA ASN A 72 -15.83 -4.56 -15.05
C ASN A 72 -15.56 -3.37 -14.12
N THR A 73 -15.86 -2.13 -14.54
CA THR A 73 -15.72 -0.95 -13.66
C THR A 73 -16.77 -0.96 -12.54
N SER A 74 -18.02 -1.40 -12.80
CA SER A 74 -19.03 -1.58 -11.74
C SER A 74 -18.61 -2.63 -10.69
N ARG A 75 -17.91 -3.69 -11.11
CA ARG A 75 -17.34 -4.68 -10.17
C ARG A 75 -16.30 -4.06 -9.24
N VAL A 76 -15.51 -3.09 -9.72
CA VAL A 76 -14.56 -2.35 -8.88
C VAL A 76 -15.30 -1.59 -7.79
N GLY A 77 -16.33 -0.82 -8.17
CA GLY A 77 -17.14 -0.07 -7.21
C GLY A 77 -17.73 -0.98 -6.13
N LYS A 78 -18.34 -2.11 -6.51
CA LYS A 78 -18.88 -3.09 -5.55
C LYS A 78 -17.81 -3.72 -4.64
N TRP A 79 -16.61 -3.92 -5.17
CA TRP A 79 -15.52 -4.53 -4.41
C TRP A 79 -14.87 -3.56 -3.41
N LEU A 80 -14.77 -2.29 -3.79
CA LEU A 80 -14.24 -1.23 -2.94
C LEU A 80 -15.28 -0.64 -1.97
N GLU A 81 -16.58 -0.71 -2.26
CA GLU A 81 -17.62 -0.10 -1.41
C GLU A 81 -17.46 -0.41 0.10
N PRO A 82 -17.30 -1.67 0.54
CA PRO A 82 -17.17 -1.97 1.97
C PRO A 82 -15.75 -1.71 2.52
N LEU A 83 -14.73 -1.53 1.67
CA LEU A 83 -13.34 -1.34 2.09
C LEU A 83 -13.22 -0.13 3.01
N ASN A 84 -12.74 -0.37 4.23
CA ASN A 84 -12.52 0.64 5.27
C ASN A 84 -13.73 1.57 5.49
N LYS A 85 -14.95 1.06 5.29
CA LYS A 85 -16.16 1.85 5.40
C LYS A 85 -16.44 2.12 6.88
N VAL A 86 -16.72 3.39 7.19
CA VAL A 86 -17.16 3.79 8.52
C VAL A 86 -18.62 3.41 8.69
N GLU A 87 -18.90 2.53 9.63
CA GLU A 87 -20.26 2.10 9.97
C GLU A 87 -20.50 2.16 11.48
N ALA A 88 -21.74 2.41 11.87
CA ALA A 88 -22.11 2.46 13.28
C ALA A 88 -21.83 1.11 13.96
N GLY A 89 -21.06 1.13 15.04
CA GLY A 89 -20.69 -0.09 15.77
C GLY A 89 -19.58 -0.92 15.12
N MET A 90 -18.86 -0.37 14.12
CA MET A 90 -17.67 -1.04 13.58
C MET A 90 -16.63 -1.31 14.67
N SER A 91 -15.91 -2.43 14.52
CA SER A 91 -14.79 -2.76 15.41
C SER A 91 -13.59 -1.85 15.12
N ASP A 92 -12.78 -1.57 16.15
CA ASP A 92 -11.56 -0.76 16.04
C ASP A 92 -10.52 -1.38 15.09
N ASP A 93 -10.62 -2.70 14.86
CA ASP A 93 -9.78 -3.42 13.92
C ASP A 93 -10.43 -3.59 12.54
N ALA A 94 -11.65 -3.09 12.28
CA ALA A 94 -12.39 -3.30 11.03
C ALA A 94 -11.85 -2.42 9.89
N TYR A 95 -10.59 -2.63 9.51
CA TYR A 95 -9.91 -1.99 8.39
C TYR A 95 -8.93 -2.95 7.69
N GLY A 96 -8.37 -2.52 6.57
CA GLY A 96 -7.45 -3.28 5.73
C GLY A 96 -8.17 -4.22 4.76
N THR A 97 -7.40 -5.07 4.10
CA THR A 97 -7.86 -5.99 3.05
C THR A 97 -9.00 -6.92 3.49
N LYS A 98 -9.12 -7.21 4.79
CA LYS A 98 -10.21 -8.02 5.35
C LYS A 98 -11.61 -7.39 5.24
N THR A 99 -11.69 -6.09 4.95
CA THR A 99 -12.97 -5.36 4.77
C THR A 99 -13.40 -5.26 3.30
N LEU A 100 -12.64 -5.85 2.37
CA LEU A 100 -12.99 -5.87 0.96
C LEU A 100 -14.29 -6.61 0.69
N GLY A 101 -15.00 -6.19 -0.37
CA GLY A 101 -16.18 -6.89 -0.86
C GLY A 101 -15.83 -8.28 -1.38
N SER A 102 -16.85 -9.12 -1.54
CA SER A 102 -16.66 -10.47 -2.08
C SER A 102 -16.00 -10.46 -3.45
N GLY A 103 -15.02 -11.34 -3.64
CA GLY A 103 -14.29 -11.49 -4.89
C GLY A 103 -12.80 -11.23 -4.71
N GLY A 104 -12.10 -11.11 -5.84
CA GLY A 104 -10.65 -11.00 -5.86
C GLY A 104 -9.93 -12.28 -5.44
N THR A 105 -8.61 -12.21 -5.40
CA THR A 105 -7.74 -13.33 -5.03
C THR A 105 -6.57 -12.80 -4.23
N ALA A 106 -6.40 -13.31 -3.01
CA ALA A 106 -5.25 -13.00 -2.20
C ALA A 106 -4.00 -13.63 -2.84
N SER A 107 -2.95 -12.83 -3.00
CA SER A 107 -1.64 -13.35 -3.37
C SER A 107 -0.84 -13.69 -2.12
N ARG A 108 -0.11 -14.80 -2.21
CA ARG A 108 0.84 -15.26 -1.20
C ARG A 108 2.26 -15.33 -1.75
N GLU A 109 2.49 -14.74 -2.93
CA GLU A 109 3.82 -14.67 -3.52
C GLU A 109 4.65 -13.59 -2.82
N ASP A 110 5.88 -13.93 -2.45
CA ASP A 110 6.83 -13.00 -1.83
C ASP A 110 7.38 -11.98 -2.85
N PHE A 111 7.44 -12.37 -4.13
CA PHE A 111 8.09 -11.62 -5.21
C PHE A 111 9.54 -11.24 -4.87
N ALA A 112 10.20 -12.00 -3.99
CA ALA A 112 11.64 -11.89 -3.81
C ALA A 112 12.33 -12.25 -5.13
N GLY A 113 13.18 -11.36 -5.62
CA GLY A 113 13.87 -11.51 -6.90
C GLY A 113 14.92 -10.42 -7.10
N GLY A 114 15.99 -10.76 -7.83
CA GLY A 114 17.18 -9.92 -7.92
C GLY A 114 17.92 -9.87 -6.58
N GLU A 115 18.08 -8.67 -6.02
CA GLU A 115 18.78 -8.41 -4.75
C GLU A 115 17.83 -8.45 -3.52
N LEU A 116 16.54 -8.70 -3.75
CA LEU A 116 15.54 -8.79 -2.68
C LEU A 116 15.58 -10.19 -2.05
N HIS A 117 15.92 -10.25 -0.76
CA HIS A 117 15.84 -11.44 0.08
C HIS A 117 14.39 -11.69 0.48
N PRO A 118 13.94 -12.95 0.61
CA PRO A 118 12.61 -13.30 1.10
C PRO A 118 12.17 -12.55 2.36
N VAL A 119 10.87 -12.34 2.52
CA VAL A 119 10.34 -11.70 3.74
C VAL A 119 10.69 -12.55 4.96
N GLU A 120 11.11 -11.90 6.04
CA GLU A 120 11.56 -12.60 7.25
C GLU A 120 10.41 -13.30 8.01
N TRP A 121 9.19 -12.81 7.80
CA TRP A 121 8.00 -13.32 8.48
C TRP A 121 7.07 -14.00 7.49
N PRO A 122 6.66 -15.27 7.75
CA PRO A 122 5.67 -15.95 6.92
C PRO A 122 4.40 -15.11 6.78
N ASN A 123 3.88 -15.01 5.56
CA ASN A 123 2.68 -14.23 5.21
C ASN A 123 2.82 -12.70 5.37
N SER A 124 4.03 -12.15 5.34
CA SER A 124 4.20 -10.70 5.16
C SER A 124 4.19 -10.33 3.68
N ALA A 125 3.41 -9.31 3.31
CA ALA A 125 3.48 -8.70 1.98
C ALA A 125 4.57 -7.61 1.95
N ARG A 126 5.22 -7.39 0.81
CA ARG A 126 6.15 -6.26 0.62
C ARG A 126 5.40 -4.96 0.34
N HIS A 127 4.36 -4.64 1.10
CA HIS A 127 3.52 -3.44 0.96
C HIS A 127 3.24 -3.11 -0.52
N TRP A 128 3.65 -1.92 -1.00
CA TRP A 128 3.45 -1.45 -2.37
C TRP A 128 4.24 -2.21 -3.44
N TYR A 129 5.31 -2.92 -3.08
CA TYR A 129 6.14 -3.64 -4.04
C TYR A 129 5.44 -4.89 -4.57
N SER A 130 4.79 -5.69 -3.70
CA SER A 130 4.06 -6.89 -4.11
C SER A 130 3.04 -6.64 -5.23
N PRO A 131 2.09 -5.69 -5.13
CA PRO A 131 1.19 -5.38 -6.23
C PRO A 131 1.90 -4.77 -7.45
N SER A 132 3.02 -4.06 -7.25
CA SER A 132 3.85 -3.57 -8.37
C SER A 132 4.49 -4.71 -9.16
N ALA A 133 4.97 -5.75 -8.49
CA ALA A 133 5.51 -6.96 -9.12
C ALA A 133 4.40 -7.75 -9.86
N MET A 134 3.19 -7.84 -9.30
CA MET A 134 2.04 -8.40 -10.01
C MET A 134 1.69 -7.61 -11.27
N ALA A 135 1.81 -6.28 -11.24
CA ALA A 135 1.62 -5.45 -12.42
C ALA A 135 2.64 -5.81 -13.51
N MET A 136 3.88 -6.15 -13.14
CA MET A 136 4.90 -6.61 -14.06
C MET A 136 4.57 -7.99 -14.65
N GLN A 137 4.07 -8.94 -13.84
CA GLN A 137 3.55 -10.22 -14.33
C GLN A 137 2.44 -10.04 -15.36
N GLN A 138 1.53 -9.08 -15.16
CA GLN A 138 0.43 -8.78 -16.08
C GLN A 138 0.83 -7.88 -17.26
N GLN A 139 2.11 -7.52 -17.33
CA GLN A 139 2.67 -6.70 -18.39
C GLN A 139 2.03 -5.30 -18.49
N ALA A 140 1.74 -4.65 -17.34
CA ALA A 140 1.20 -3.28 -17.25
C ALA A 140 2.08 -2.23 -17.95
N ASP A 141 1.51 -1.33 -18.75
CA ASP A 141 2.24 -0.20 -19.34
C ASP A 141 2.36 0.97 -18.33
N ALA A 142 1.34 1.14 -17.48
CA ALA A 142 1.33 2.14 -16.42
C ALA A 142 0.86 1.52 -15.10
N VAL A 143 1.61 1.79 -14.03
CA VAL A 143 1.29 1.39 -12.65
C VAL A 143 1.04 2.65 -11.84
N PHE A 144 -0.02 2.66 -11.04
CA PHE A 144 -0.33 3.71 -10.08
C PHE A 144 -0.35 3.11 -8.68
N VAL A 145 0.57 3.55 -7.83
CA VAL A 145 0.65 3.16 -6.42
C VAL A 145 0.12 4.32 -5.58
N LEU A 146 -0.97 4.08 -4.86
CA LEU A 146 -1.58 4.99 -3.91
C LEU A 146 -1.23 4.47 -2.51
N THR A 147 -0.34 5.14 -1.79
CA THR A 147 0.24 4.61 -0.55
C THR A 147 0.48 5.68 0.50
N GLY A 148 0.42 5.31 1.78
CA GLY A 148 0.66 6.20 2.92
C GLY A 148 2.01 5.96 3.58
N TRP A 149 2.77 4.97 3.10
CA TRP A 149 3.99 4.54 3.76
C TRP A 149 4.94 3.78 2.82
N TRP A 150 6.26 3.93 3.03
CA TRP A 150 7.27 3.14 2.31
C TRP A 150 7.28 1.67 2.76
N GLY A 151 7.03 1.42 4.04
CA GLY A 151 7.02 0.06 4.60
C GLY A 151 8.31 -0.34 5.32
N VAL A 152 8.26 -1.45 6.06
CA VAL A 152 9.43 -2.07 6.72
C VAL A 152 10.14 -2.98 5.71
N MET A 153 10.69 -2.34 4.68
CA MET A 153 11.34 -3.00 3.56
C MET A 153 12.83 -3.22 3.85
N ARG A 154 13.16 -4.33 4.54
CA ARG A 154 14.51 -4.59 5.04
C ARG A 154 14.83 -6.09 5.16
N HIS A 155 16.12 -6.40 5.32
CA HIS A 155 16.59 -7.71 5.78
C HIS A 155 17.68 -7.55 6.85
N ALA A 156 17.74 -8.50 7.76
CA ALA A 156 18.71 -8.52 8.85
C ALA A 156 20.11 -8.87 8.32
N LYS A 157 21.10 -8.06 8.68
CA LYS A 157 22.52 -8.29 8.42
C LYS A 157 23.22 -9.03 9.57
N SER A 158 22.57 -9.10 10.71
CA SER A 158 23.06 -9.76 11.92
C SER A 158 21.96 -10.62 12.53
N GLU A 159 22.35 -11.52 13.43
CA GLU A 159 21.38 -12.26 14.24
C GLU A 159 20.55 -11.32 15.12
N TRP A 160 19.31 -11.75 15.39
CA TRP A 160 18.44 -11.09 16.34
C TRP A 160 19.03 -11.21 17.75
N LYS A 161 19.08 -10.08 18.45
CA LYS A 161 19.49 -10.07 19.86
C LYS A 161 18.38 -10.67 20.72
N VAL A 162 18.76 -11.40 21.75
CA VAL A 162 17.82 -11.95 22.74
C VAL A 162 17.00 -10.82 23.35
N TRP A 163 15.67 -10.94 23.30
CA TRP A 163 14.77 -10.00 23.96
C TRP A 163 14.51 -10.49 25.39
N PRO A 164 15.00 -9.79 26.44
CA PRO A 164 14.87 -10.29 27.81
C PRO A 164 13.40 -10.43 28.22
N ASP A 165 13.05 -11.55 28.85
CA ASP A 165 11.67 -11.89 29.25
C ASP A 165 11.00 -10.79 30.08
N ALA A 166 11.74 -10.19 31.02
CA ALA A 166 11.23 -9.09 31.84
C ALA A 166 10.83 -7.87 31.00
N LYS A 167 11.58 -7.56 29.93
CA LYS A 167 11.23 -6.47 29.01
C LYS A 167 10.04 -6.86 28.13
N ARG A 168 10.00 -8.08 27.63
CA ARG A 168 8.88 -8.60 26.83
C ARG A 168 7.55 -8.53 27.60
N ARG A 169 7.53 -8.96 28.86
CA ARG A 169 6.34 -8.88 29.73
C ARG A 169 5.88 -7.43 29.93
N ARG A 170 6.82 -6.50 30.17
CA ARG A 170 6.50 -5.06 30.29
C ARG A 170 5.95 -4.49 28.99
N TRP A 171 6.50 -4.88 27.85
CA TRP A 171 5.96 -4.50 26.53
C TRP A 171 4.52 -4.98 26.37
N GLU A 172 4.25 -6.26 26.63
CA GLU A 172 2.90 -6.85 26.56
C GLU A 172 1.90 -6.16 27.49
N GLU A 173 2.33 -5.79 28.70
CA GLU A 173 1.53 -5.02 29.64
C GLU A 173 1.14 -3.65 29.07
N HIS A 174 2.10 -2.89 28.52
CA HIS A 174 1.84 -1.58 27.91
C HIS A 174 1.01 -1.69 26.63
N VAL A 175 1.18 -2.77 25.86
CA VAL A 175 0.28 -3.07 24.72
C VAL A 175 -1.15 -3.24 25.22
N ARG A 176 -1.38 -4.00 26.30
CA ARG A 176 -2.72 -4.19 26.87
C ARG A 176 -3.32 -2.87 27.38
N MET A 177 -2.52 -2.07 28.08
CA MET A 177 -2.95 -0.75 28.54
C MET A 177 -3.29 0.18 27.37
N GLY A 178 -2.43 0.25 26.35
CA GLY A 178 -2.65 1.06 25.16
C GLY A 178 -3.91 0.63 24.39
N LYS A 179 -4.19 -0.68 24.31
CA LYS A 179 -5.43 -1.18 23.68
C LYS A 179 -6.67 -0.73 24.42
N GLN A 180 -6.61 -0.70 25.76
CA GLN A 180 -7.71 -0.17 26.57
C GLN A 180 -7.90 1.33 26.33
N MET A 181 -6.82 2.11 26.34
CA MET A 181 -6.88 3.56 26.08
C MET A 181 -7.45 3.86 24.69
N LEU A 182 -7.02 3.13 23.65
CA LEU A 182 -7.57 3.24 22.30
C LEU A 182 -9.06 2.90 22.26
N ALA A 183 -9.47 1.83 22.94
CA ALA A 183 -10.88 1.42 22.99
C ALA A 183 -11.76 2.47 23.69
N ASP A 184 -11.25 3.09 24.77
CA ASP A 184 -11.95 4.16 25.48
C ASP A 184 -12.04 5.43 24.62
N GLU A 185 -10.96 5.84 23.95
CA GLU A 185 -10.96 6.95 22.99
C GLU A 185 -11.94 6.68 21.83
N ASN A 186 -11.92 5.49 21.25
CA ASN A 186 -12.82 5.12 20.16
C ASN A 186 -14.28 5.01 20.60
N LYS A 187 -14.55 4.69 21.86
CA LYS A 187 -15.90 4.75 22.43
C LYS A 187 -16.39 6.20 22.50
N GLU A 188 -15.56 7.13 22.93
CA GLU A 188 -15.87 8.56 22.97
C GLU A 188 -16.08 9.12 21.56
N ARG A 189 -15.18 8.82 20.62
CA ARG A 189 -15.31 9.20 19.21
C ARG A 189 -16.64 8.74 18.62
N ARG A 190 -17.00 7.46 18.83
CA ARG A 190 -18.29 6.92 18.38
C ARG A 190 -19.49 7.63 19.01
N ALA A 191 -19.42 7.99 20.29
CA ALA A 191 -20.48 8.76 20.94
C ALA A 191 -20.63 10.17 20.34
N ASN A 192 -19.54 10.73 19.81
CA ASN A 192 -19.53 12.02 19.12
C ASN A 192 -19.85 11.92 17.62
N GLY A 193 -20.10 10.72 17.08
CA GLY A 193 -20.33 10.50 15.66
C GLY A 193 -19.07 10.59 14.79
N GLU A 194 -17.89 10.49 15.41
CA GLU A 194 -16.59 10.51 14.74
C GLU A 194 -16.15 9.09 14.35
N ALA A 195 -15.32 9.00 13.31
CA ALA A 195 -14.69 7.74 12.92
C ALA A 195 -13.68 7.28 13.99
N PRO A 196 -13.53 5.97 14.21
CA PRO A 196 -12.52 5.48 15.17
C PRO A 196 -11.10 5.84 14.71
N LYS A 197 -10.23 6.10 15.69
CA LYS A 197 -8.80 6.23 15.50
C LYS A 197 -8.21 4.89 15.08
N VAL A 198 -7.37 4.92 14.04
CA VAL A 198 -6.66 3.74 13.56
C VAL A 198 -5.22 3.78 14.04
N ILE A 199 -4.84 2.78 14.83
CA ILE A 199 -3.45 2.52 15.22
C ILE A 199 -3.05 1.14 14.68
N ARG A 200 -2.12 1.14 13.72
CA ARG A 200 -1.77 -0.05 12.92
C ARG A 200 -1.37 -1.26 13.76
N ASP A 201 -0.49 -1.06 14.74
CA ASP A 201 0.15 -2.15 15.46
C ASP A 201 0.63 -1.75 16.87
N HIS A 202 1.19 -2.73 17.58
CA HIS A 202 1.70 -2.57 18.94
C HIS A 202 2.83 -1.54 19.04
N HIS A 203 3.67 -1.38 18.00
CA HIS A 203 4.75 -0.39 18.03
C HIS A 203 4.17 1.03 17.99
N MET A 204 3.21 1.27 17.10
CA MET A 204 2.55 2.57 17.00
C MET A 204 1.66 2.84 18.21
N LEU A 205 1.03 1.83 18.79
CA LEU A 205 0.25 1.95 20.01
C LEU A 205 1.09 2.43 21.19
N ILE A 206 2.29 1.87 21.36
CA ILE A 206 3.20 2.30 22.43
C ILE A 206 3.77 3.69 22.12
N ARG A 207 4.08 4.01 20.86
CA ARG A 207 4.51 5.37 20.50
C ARG A 207 3.44 6.42 20.80
N GLU A 208 2.17 6.07 20.59
CA GLU A 208 1.05 6.97 20.82
C GLU A 208 0.83 7.23 22.31
N TYR A 209 0.66 6.17 23.11
CA TYR A 209 0.21 6.31 24.50
C TYR A 209 1.34 6.30 25.53
N PHE A 210 2.52 5.81 25.17
CA PHE A 210 3.69 5.69 26.06
C PHE A 210 5.01 6.04 25.33
N PRO A 211 5.11 7.22 24.68
CA PRO A 211 6.26 7.57 23.83
C PRO A 211 7.60 7.47 24.56
N GLU A 212 7.64 7.83 25.84
CA GLU A 212 8.82 7.77 26.69
C GLU A 212 9.28 6.34 27.02
N LYS A 213 8.42 5.34 26.84
CA LYS A 213 8.73 3.93 27.06
C LYS A 213 9.20 3.21 25.81
N TYR A 214 8.85 3.72 24.62
CA TYR A 214 9.06 3.02 23.35
C TYR A 214 10.49 2.49 23.18
N GLU A 215 11.50 3.35 23.27
CA GLU A 215 12.90 2.96 23.06
C GLU A 215 13.43 2.00 24.13
N THR A 216 12.90 2.06 25.35
CA THR A 216 13.39 1.24 26.47
C THR A 216 12.80 -0.18 26.47
N LEU A 217 11.58 -0.34 25.95
CA LEU A 217 10.81 -1.58 25.97
C LEU A 217 10.84 -2.34 24.65
N ARG A 218 11.03 -1.65 23.51
CA ARG A 218 10.97 -2.29 22.19
C ARG A 218 11.93 -3.47 22.07
N GLN A 219 11.55 -4.42 21.23
CA GLN A 219 12.40 -5.54 20.88
C GLN A 219 13.76 -5.04 20.38
N PRO A 220 14.88 -5.60 20.87
CA PRO A 220 16.19 -5.36 20.30
C PRO A 220 16.21 -5.69 18.81
N GLU A 221 16.65 -4.75 18.00
CA GLU A 221 16.73 -4.92 16.55
C GLU A 221 18.14 -5.38 16.12
N PRO A 222 18.26 -6.25 15.10
CA PRO A 222 19.53 -6.51 14.43
C PRO A 222 19.98 -5.29 13.61
N GLU A 223 21.20 -5.35 13.07
CA GLU A 223 21.58 -4.42 12.01
C GLU A 223 20.72 -4.71 10.77
N TRP A 224 20.08 -3.67 10.23
CA TRP A 224 19.20 -3.78 9.08
C TRP A 224 19.88 -3.25 7.82
N TYR A 225 19.80 -4.01 6.74
CA TYR A 225 19.86 -3.42 5.41
C TYR A 225 18.45 -2.97 5.01
N ARG A 226 18.27 -1.68 4.74
CA ARG A 226 17.00 -1.12 4.27
C ARG A 226 17.05 -1.01 2.74
N TYR A 227 16.09 -1.62 2.08
CA TYR A 227 15.99 -1.55 0.63
C TYR A 227 15.64 -0.14 0.18
N THR A 228 16.31 0.27 -0.89
CA THR A 228 16.20 1.58 -1.52
C THR A 228 15.32 1.52 -2.77
N ALA A 229 14.98 2.68 -3.29
CA ALA A 229 14.34 2.84 -4.59
C ALA A 229 15.08 2.10 -5.72
N ARG A 230 16.41 2.06 -5.68
CA ARG A 230 17.22 1.39 -6.71
C ARG A 230 17.06 -0.12 -6.68
N ASP A 231 17.07 -0.72 -5.50
CA ASP A 231 16.95 -2.17 -5.32
C ASP A 231 15.62 -2.66 -5.88
N PHE A 232 14.55 -1.97 -5.52
CA PHE A 232 13.21 -2.31 -5.98
C PHE A 232 12.98 -2.00 -7.46
N ALA A 233 13.43 -0.84 -7.97
CA ALA A 233 13.31 -0.53 -9.39
C ALA A 233 14.03 -1.57 -10.25
N LYS A 234 15.25 -1.95 -9.87
CA LYS A 234 16.01 -3.02 -10.54
C LYS A 234 15.25 -4.35 -10.53
N SER A 235 14.67 -4.71 -9.39
CA SER A 235 13.87 -5.91 -9.25
C SER A 235 12.61 -5.89 -10.13
N LEU A 236 11.87 -4.78 -10.18
CA LEU A 236 10.69 -4.64 -11.06
C LEU A 236 11.06 -4.76 -12.54
N HIS A 237 12.16 -4.15 -12.98
CA HIS A 237 12.66 -4.29 -14.36
C HIS A 237 13.05 -5.74 -14.68
N LEU A 238 13.65 -6.45 -13.72
CA LEU A 238 13.98 -7.87 -13.87
C LEU A 238 12.70 -8.71 -14.03
N PHE A 239 11.76 -8.59 -13.10
CA PHE A 239 10.48 -9.31 -13.13
C PHE A 239 9.72 -9.04 -14.42
N ARG A 240 9.69 -7.78 -14.88
CA ARG A 240 9.03 -7.42 -16.13
C ARG A 240 9.56 -8.19 -17.33
N LYS A 241 10.89 -8.25 -17.44
CA LYS A 241 11.60 -8.91 -18.52
C LYS A 241 11.38 -10.43 -18.49
N GLU A 242 11.41 -11.04 -17.32
CA GLU A 242 11.19 -12.49 -17.14
C GLU A 242 9.78 -12.91 -17.53
N GLN A 243 8.79 -12.03 -17.32
CA GLN A 243 7.37 -12.28 -17.60
C GLN A 243 6.96 -11.88 -19.03
N THR A 244 7.90 -11.37 -19.85
CA THR A 244 7.62 -11.04 -21.25
C THR A 244 7.33 -12.34 -22.03
N PRO A 245 6.16 -12.48 -22.69
CA PRO A 245 5.85 -13.67 -23.46
C PRO A 245 6.89 -13.93 -24.53
N ARG A 246 7.44 -15.16 -24.59
CA ARG A 246 8.33 -15.58 -25.67
C ARG A 246 7.52 -15.70 -26.97
N LEU A 247 7.43 -14.64 -27.75
CA LEU A 247 6.79 -14.68 -29.07
C LEU A 247 7.67 -15.51 -30.03
N PRO A 248 7.07 -16.37 -30.87
CA PRO A 248 7.79 -17.04 -31.94
C PRO A 248 8.41 -16.01 -32.91
N SER A 249 9.70 -16.15 -33.21
CA SER A 249 10.50 -15.22 -34.01
C SER A 249 10.16 -15.17 -35.52
N LYS A 250 9.00 -15.70 -35.96
CA LYS A 250 8.72 -16.04 -37.36
C LYS A 250 7.63 -15.22 -38.07
N SER A 251 7.46 -13.94 -37.75
CA SER A 251 6.75 -13.03 -38.68
C SER A 251 7.49 -11.71 -38.80
N GLY A 252 7.99 -11.42 -40.00
CA GLY A 252 8.93 -10.33 -40.34
C GLY A 252 8.44 -8.89 -40.19
N LEU A 253 7.62 -8.59 -39.19
CA LEU A 253 7.15 -7.25 -38.85
C LEU A 253 7.02 -7.11 -37.33
N THR A 254 8.14 -7.09 -36.62
CA THR A 254 8.14 -6.66 -35.22
C THR A 254 9.25 -5.65 -35.00
N LYS A 255 8.90 -4.35 -35.08
CA LYS A 255 9.61 -3.36 -34.28
C LYS A 255 9.58 -3.88 -32.85
N LYS A 256 10.75 -4.18 -32.25
CA LYS A 256 10.84 -4.53 -30.83
C LYS A 256 10.11 -3.42 -30.06
N LYS A 257 8.90 -3.70 -29.57
CA LYS A 257 8.22 -2.79 -28.64
C LYS A 257 9.17 -2.70 -27.45
N LYS A 258 9.67 -1.51 -27.13
CA LYS A 258 10.54 -1.32 -25.97
C LYS A 258 9.74 -1.82 -24.76
N ASP A 259 10.27 -2.83 -24.07
CA ASP A 259 9.70 -3.35 -22.84
C ASP A 259 9.89 -2.29 -21.75
N THR A 260 8.89 -1.42 -21.64
CA THR A 260 8.91 -0.25 -20.76
C THR A 260 7.58 -0.12 -20.09
N PHE A 261 7.63 0.21 -18.81
CA PHE A 261 6.48 0.60 -18.01
C PHE A 261 6.75 1.97 -17.36
N SER A 262 5.68 2.59 -16.86
CA SER A 262 5.75 3.70 -15.92
C SER A 262 5.26 3.26 -14.54
N LEU A 263 5.95 3.65 -13.47
CA LEU A 263 5.45 3.50 -12.09
C LEU A 263 5.23 4.87 -11.48
N ASN A 264 3.98 5.21 -11.25
CA ASN A 264 3.54 6.48 -10.71
C ASN A 264 3.12 6.28 -9.25
N VAL A 265 3.51 7.21 -8.38
CA VAL A 265 3.23 7.13 -6.95
C VAL A 265 2.47 8.38 -6.51
N ILE A 266 1.36 8.16 -5.80
CA ILE A 266 0.67 9.17 -5.00
C ILE A 266 0.90 8.78 -3.54
N PHE A 267 1.69 9.59 -2.85
CA PHE A 267 2.00 9.42 -1.44
C PHE A 267 1.10 10.31 -0.58
N PHE A 268 0.35 9.70 0.33
CA PHE A 268 -0.52 10.41 1.27
C PHE A 268 0.24 10.66 2.57
N ALA A 269 0.80 11.85 2.68
CA ALA A 269 1.67 12.24 3.78
C ALA A 269 0.87 12.72 4.99
N ARG A 270 1.48 12.56 6.16
CA ARG A 270 1.00 13.14 7.43
C ARG A 270 1.35 14.63 7.49
N VAL A 271 0.50 15.43 8.11
CA VAL A 271 0.73 16.89 8.27
C VAL A 271 1.58 17.27 9.48
N ASP A 272 1.70 16.38 10.46
CA ASP A 272 2.34 16.63 11.75
C ASP A 272 3.86 16.71 11.67
N ASP A 273 4.48 15.92 10.79
CA ASP A 273 5.94 15.78 10.72
C ASP A 273 6.39 15.40 9.31
N LEU A 274 6.55 16.43 8.46
CA LEU A 274 7.02 16.28 7.08
C LEU A 274 8.51 15.90 7.01
N ASP A 275 9.32 16.36 7.96
CA ASP A 275 10.75 16.07 8.00
C ASP A 275 11.01 14.59 8.30
N ALA A 276 10.22 13.98 9.21
CA ALA A 276 10.27 12.53 9.43
C ALA A 276 9.87 11.70 8.19
N GLN A 277 9.19 12.31 7.22
CA GLN A 277 8.77 11.67 5.97
C GLN A 277 9.68 12.02 4.79
N ALA A 278 10.68 12.89 4.97
CA ALA A 278 11.54 13.37 3.89
C ALA A 278 12.25 12.22 3.17
N TRP A 279 12.72 11.22 3.93
CA TRP A 279 13.34 10.03 3.36
C TRP A 279 12.37 9.22 2.48
N GLU A 280 11.12 9.01 2.93
CA GLU A 280 10.12 8.26 2.15
C GLU A 280 9.74 9.00 0.87
N ILE A 281 9.58 10.32 0.96
CA ILE A 281 9.32 11.20 -0.18
C ILE A 281 10.47 11.10 -1.20
N GLU A 282 11.72 11.12 -0.74
CA GLU A 282 12.90 10.94 -1.61
C GLU A 282 12.89 9.57 -2.27
N GLN A 283 12.67 8.48 -1.51
CA GLN A 283 12.65 7.12 -2.05
C GLN A 283 11.54 6.93 -3.09
N PHE A 284 10.32 7.41 -2.83
CA PHE A 284 9.24 7.32 -3.82
C PHE A 284 9.49 8.20 -5.05
N GLY A 285 10.08 9.39 -4.86
CA GLY A 285 10.50 10.26 -5.96
C GLY A 285 11.54 9.59 -6.86
N GLU A 286 12.60 9.03 -6.28
CA GLU A 286 13.64 8.30 -7.01
C GLU A 286 13.06 7.07 -7.70
N MET A 287 12.21 6.29 -7.02
CA MET A 287 11.54 5.12 -7.58
C MET A 287 10.74 5.47 -8.84
N ALA A 288 9.87 6.49 -8.75
CA ALA A 288 9.06 6.92 -9.88
C ALA A 288 9.94 7.34 -11.06
N SER A 289 11.04 8.06 -10.79
CA SER A 289 12.01 8.48 -11.81
C SER A 289 12.70 7.29 -12.50
N LEU A 290 13.24 6.35 -11.73
CA LEU A 290 13.89 5.12 -12.23
C LEU A 290 12.94 4.25 -13.06
N CYS A 291 11.66 4.32 -12.76
CA CYS A 291 10.59 3.62 -13.47
C CYS A 291 9.81 4.52 -14.43
N LYS A 292 10.33 5.68 -14.84
CA LYS A 292 9.72 6.58 -15.87
C LYS A 292 8.27 7.02 -15.59
N GLY A 293 7.88 7.05 -14.32
CA GLY A 293 6.60 7.59 -13.89
C GLY A 293 6.73 8.94 -13.21
N LYS A 294 5.71 9.30 -12.44
CA LYS A 294 5.60 10.56 -11.72
C LYS A 294 5.33 10.31 -10.24
N PHE A 295 5.86 11.18 -9.41
CA PHE A 295 5.61 11.21 -7.97
C PHE A 295 4.79 12.45 -7.60
N ARG A 296 3.84 12.27 -6.68
CA ARG A 296 3.12 13.37 -6.02
C ARG A 296 2.93 13.03 -4.55
N SER A 297 3.24 13.98 -3.68
CA SER A 297 2.85 13.93 -2.27
C SER A 297 1.62 14.80 -2.02
N ILE A 298 0.69 14.33 -1.18
CA ILE A 298 -0.52 15.04 -0.76
C ILE A 298 -0.61 14.90 0.76
N ALA A 299 -0.51 16.01 1.50
CA ALA A 299 -0.44 15.99 2.96
C ALA A 299 -1.78 16.40 3.60
N GLY A 300 -2.41 15.48 4.34
CA GLY A 300 -3.60 15.75 5.13
C GLY A 300 -4.93 15.84 4.37
N LEU A 301 -6.02 15.87 5.14
CA LEU A 301 -7.40 15.83 4.64
C LEU A 301 -7.72 16.98 3.66
N GLU A 302 -7.34 18.21 3.98
CA GLU A 302 -7.69 19.36 3.15
C GLU A 302 -6.98 19.34 1.79
N ALA A 303 -5.70 18.93 1.75
CA ALA A 303 -5.00 18.75 0.48
C ALA A 303 -5.63 17.63 -0.36
N ILE A 304 -6.08 16.55 0.28
CA ILE A 304 -6.81 15.46 -0.38
C ILE A 304 -8.12 15.98 -0.98
N LYS A 305 -8.96 16.68 -0.22
CA LYS A 305 -10.20 17.31 -0.70
C LYS A 305 -9.96 18.26 -1.89
N ASN A 306 -8.92 19.08 -1.80
CA ASN A 306 -8.57 20.02 -2.88
C ASN A 306 -8.08 19.29 -4.13
N SER A 307 -7.38 18.16 -3.96
CA SER A 307 -6.87 17.36 -5.09
C SER A 307 -7.96 16.70 -5.93
N VAL A 308 -9.13 16.44 -5.33
CA VAL A 308 -10.30 15.87 -6.01
C VAL A 308 -11.26 16.92 -6.55
N SER A 309 -11.36 18.07 -5.87
CA SER A 309 -12.28 19.17 -6.24
C SER A 309 -11.76 20.04 -7.39
N GLY A 310 -10.46 20.04 -7.66
CA GLY A 310 -9.83 20.82 -8.73
C GLY A 310 -9.94 20.22 -10.13
N ARG A 311 -10.95 19.38 -10.40
CA ARG A 311 -11.21 18.75 -11.70
C ARG A 311 -12.50 19.24 -12.35
#